data_AF-A0A522CWY4-F1
#
_entry.id   AF-A0A522CWY4-F1
#
_cell.length_a   1.000
_cell.length_b   1.000
_cell.length_c   1.000
_cell.angle_alpha   90.00
_cell.angle_beta   90.00
_cell.angle_gamma   90.00
#
_symmetry.space_group_name_H-M   'P 1'
#
loop_
_entity.id
_entity.type
_entity.pdbx_description
1 polymer ?
#
loop_
_entity_poly.entity_id
_entity_poly.type
_entity_poly.pdbx_seq_one_letter_code
_entity_poly.pdbx_strand_id
1 'polypeptide(L)'
;MRKINDTKLYFYFSIISAGLALVLGLVAAYSLVLVEPRIQERLGAANDIARNYKEAYVMLRDPQIFARYENFDGMSLGIKGVLKEFDDRMVKDGEFGIRDALYLEILLERRELGSRLTRNTAIFFGLLSLLGWGFFFYERRKAGPAVREG
;
A
#
# COMPACT_ATOMS: atom_id res chain seq x y z
N MET A 1 -28.86 3.41 33.96
CA MET A 1 -28.33 3.52 32.58
C MET A 1 -28.47 2.15 31.91
N ARG A 2 -29.09 2.08 30.73
CA ARG A 2 -29.32 0.83 29.99
C ARG A 2 -27.97 0.29 29.51
N LYS A 3 -27.56 -0.91 29.94
CA LYS A 3 -26.33 -1.56 29.42
C LYS A 3 -26.58 -1.89 27.95
N ILE A 4 -25.99 -1.11 27.05
CA ILE A 4 -25.97 -1.45 25.63
C ILE A 4 -25.03 -2.65 25.50
N ASN A 5 -25.51 -3.72 24.87
CA ASN A 5 -24.71 -4.92 24.61
C ASN A 5 -24.15 -4.80 23.19
N ASP A 6 -22.95 -4.23 23.08
CA ASP A 6 -22.29 -3.95 21.80
C ASP A 6 -21.31 -5.06 21.39
N THR A 7 -21.39 -6.22 22.02
CA THR A 7 -20.47 -7.34 21.78
C THR A 7 -20.44 -7.77 20.31
N LYS A 8 -21.59 -7.73 19.60
CA LYS A 8 -21.63 -8.00 18.16
C LYS A 8 -20.91 -6.91 17.34
N LEU A 9 -21.06 -5.64 17.74
CA LEU A 9 -20.39 -4.51 17.10
C LEU A 9 -18.88 -4.64 17.21
N TYR A 10 -18.35 -4.92 18.42
CA TYR A 10 -16.92 -5.11 18.63
C TYR A 10 -16.37 -6.31 17.84
N PHE A 11 -17.13 -7.40 17.76
CA PHE A 11 -16.74 -8.57 16.96
C PHE A 11 -16.61 -8.24 15.46
N TYR A 12 -17.66 -7.67 14.85
CA TYR A 12 -17.63 -7.32 13.43
C TYR A 12 -16.59 -6.25 13.12
N PHE A 13 -16.49 -5.20 13.95
CA PHE A 13 -15.47 -4.18 13.81
C PHE A 13 -14.05 -4.76 13.80
N SER A 14 -13.77 -5.70 14.71
CA SER A 14 -12.46 -6.33 14.82
C SER A 14 -12.13 -7.19 13.60
N ILE A 15 -13.09 -7.97 13.11
CA ILE A 15 -12.91 -8.84 11.93
C ILE A 15 -12.72 -8.01 10.66
N ILE A 16 -13.56 -6.99 10.44
CA ILE A 16 -13.44 -6.12 9.27
C ILE A 16 -12.08 -5.42 9.27
N SER A 17 -11.68 -4.85 10.41
CA SER A 17 -10.38 -4.19 10.56
C SER A 17 -9.22 -5.17 10.33
N ALA A 18 -9.30 -6.40 10.84
CA ALA A 18 -8.31 -7.44 10.57
C ALA A 18 -8.23 -7.80 9.09
N GLY A 19 -9.38 -7.94 8.42
CA GLY A 19 -9.45 -8.22 6.99
C GLY A 19 -8.78 -7.12 6.16
N LEU A 20 -9.08 -5.85 6.46
CA LEU A 20 -8.43 -4.71 5.82
C LEU A 20 -6.92 -4.69 6.07
N ALA A 21 -6.50 -4.91 7.32
CA ALA A 21 -5.09 -4.97 7.69
C ALA A 21 -4.34 -6.07 6.91
N LEU A 22 -4.95 -7.24 6.76
CA LEU A 22 -4.36 -8.38 6.05
C LEU A 22 -4.22 -8.09 4.56
N VAL A 23 -5.28 -7.59 3.90
CA VAL A 23 -5.24 -7.26 2.48
C VAL A 23 -4.19 -6.17 2.20
N LEU A 24 -4.21 -5.08 2.97
CA LEU A 24 -3.25 -3.99 2.79
C LEU A 24 -1.82 -4.43 3.12
N GLY A 25 -1.65 -5.26 4.17
CA GLY A 25 -0.35 -5.79 4.57
C GLY A 25 0.27 -6.66 3.49
N LEU A 26 -0.50 -7.55 2.86
CA LEU A 26 -0.02 -8.39 1.76
C LEU A 26 0.40 -7.55 0.55
N VAL A 27 -0.40 -6.55 0.17
CA VAL A 27 -0.09 -5.65 -0.95
C VAL A 27 1.16 -4.81 -0.67
N ALA A 28 1.31 -4.31 0.57
CA ALA A 28 2.51 -3.58 0.98
C ALA A 28 3.75 -4.48 0.97
N ALA A 29 3.64 -5.69 1.51
CA ALA A 29 4.74 -6.65 1.59
C ALA A 29 5.23 -7.07 0.19
N TYR A 30 4.31 -7.34 -0.74
CA TYR A 30 4.65 -7.65 -2.13
C TYR A 30 5.45 -6.51 -2.78
N SER A 31 5.01 -5.25 -2.61
CA SER A 31 5.73 -4.11 -3.17
C SER A 31 7.12 -3.94 -2.55
N LEU A 32 7.21 -3.95 -1.23
CA LEU A 32 8.45 -3.68 -0.48
C LEU A 32 9.52 -4.77 -0.65
N VAL A 33 9.11 -6.04 -0.75
CA VAL A 33 10.06 -7.18 -0.76
C VAL A 33 10.44 -7.61 -2.17
N LEU A 34 9.52 -7.47 -3.14
CA LEU A 34 9.74 -8.02 -4.48
C LEU A 34 9.85 -6.93 -5.55
N VAL A 35 8.95 -5.95 -5.55
CA VAL A 35 8.85 -5.00 -6.68
C VAL A 35 9.89 -3.89 -6.56
N GLU A 36 9.92 -3.19 -5.43
CA GLU A 36 10.82 -2.05 -5.20
C GLU A 36 12.31 -2.43 -5.31
N PRO A 37 12.79 -3.52 -4.70
CA PRO A 37 14.20 -3.92 -4.84
C PRO A 37 14.57 -4.27 -6.28
N ARG A 38 13.68 -4.95 -7.01
CA ARG A 38 13.92 -5.28 -8.43
C ARG A 38 14.01 -4.04 -9.29
N ILE A 39 13.20 -3.02 -9.03
CA ILE A 39 13.28 -1.75 -9.76
C ILE A 39 14.61 -1.07 -9.46
N GLN A 40 15.03 -1.02 -8.19
CA GLN A 40 16.32 -0.44 -7.79
C GLN A 40 17.50 -1.16 -8.46
N GLU A 41 17.50 -2.49 -8.48
CA GLU A 41 18.52 -3.29 -9.17
C GLU A 41 18.62 -2.95 -10.67
N ARG A 42 17.47 -2.73 -11.34
CA ARG A 42 17.43 -2.35 -12.75
C ARG A 42 17.95 -0.94 -12.98
N LEU A 43 17.60 0.00 -12.11
CA LEU A 43 18.07 1.38 -12.22
C LEU A 43 19.58 1.52 -11.94
N GLY A 44 20.12 0.68 -11.06
CA GLY A 44 21.56 0.65 -10.73
C GLY A 44 22.43 -0.17 -11.70
N ALA A 45 21.85 -0.85 -12.68
CA ALA A 45 22.61 -1.70 -13.61
C ALA A 45 23.43 -0.85 -14.61
N ALA A 46 24.75 -1.03 -14.62
CA ALA A 46 25.66 -0.31 -15.52
C ALA A 46 25.63 -0.80 -16.98
N ASN A 47 25.11 -2.02 -17.21
CA ASN A 47 25.02 -2.63 -18.54
C ASN A 47 23.58 -2.54 -19.05
N ASP A 48 23.41 -2.45 -20.38
CA ASP A 48 22.10 -2.51 -21.05
C ASP A 48 21.05 -1.53 -20.45
N ILE A 49 21.47 -0.27 -20.29
CA ILE A 49 20.70 0.80 -19.64
C ILE A 49 19.32 0.95 -20.26
N ALA A 50 19.25 0.97 -21.59
CA ALA A 50 17.99 1.15 -22.31
C ALA A 50 16.97 0.05 -21.97
N ARG A 51 17.39 -1.21 -21.97
CA ARG A 51 16.52 -2.33 -21.61
C ARG A 51 16.15 -2.31 -20.13
N ASN A 52 17.11 -2.10 -19.24
CA ASN A 52 16.86 -2.09 -17.81
C ASN A 52 15.91 -0.96 -17.40
N TYR A 53 16.03 0.21 -18.01
CA TYR A 53 15.14 1.34 -17.75
C TYR A 53 13.74 1.11 -18.32
N LYS A 54 13.65 0.47 -19.50
CA LYS A 54 12.37 0.03 -20.08
C LYS A 54 11.65 -0.96 -19.14
N GLU A 55 12.38 -1.96 -18.63
CA GLU A 55 11.83 -2.95 -17.69
C GLU A 55 11.43 -2.30 -16.35
N ALA A 56 12.25 -1.40 -15.81
CA ALA A 56 11.94 -0.63 -14.61
C ALA A 56 10.67 0.22 -14.80
N TYR A 57 10.54 0.89 -15.94
CA TYR A 57 9.37 1.70 -16.27
C TYR A 57 8.09 0.85 -16.30
N VAL A 58 8.13 -0.33 -16.91
CA VAL A 58 6.96 -1.23 -16.96
C VAL A 58 6.48 -1.60 -15.55
N MET A 59 7.40 -1.82 -14.60
CA MET A 59 7.06 -2.08 -13.20
C MET A 59 6.56 -0.83 -12.47
N LEU A 60 7.05 0.35 -12.83
CA LEU A 60 6.67 1.65 -12.24
C LEU A 60 5.35 2.21 -12.78
N ARG A 61 4.96 1.78 -13.98
CA ARG A 61 3.72 2.22 -14.64
C ARG A 61 2.47 1.88 -13.83
N ASP A 62 2.47 0.77 -13.10
CA ASP A 62 1.36 0.38 -12.23
C ASP A 62 1.57 0.91 -10.79
N PRO A 63 0.91 2.00 -10.38
CA PRO A 63 1.16 2.62 -9.09
C PRO A 63 0.64 1.77 -7.93
N GLN A 64 1.29 1.90 -6.77
CA GLN A 64 0.78 1.34 -5.53
C GLN A 64 -0.58 1.96 -5.16
N ILE A 65 -1.45 1.21 -4.47
CA ILE A 65 -2.84 1.61 -4.12
C ILE A 65 -2.96 3.05 -3.62
N PHE A 66 -2.07 3.49 -2.73
CA PHE A 66 -2.08 4.86 -2.18
C PHE A 66 -1.18 5.87 -2.93
N ALA A 67 -0.40 5.41 -3.91
CA ALA A 67 0.41 6.25 -4.80
C ALA A 67 -0.18 6.31 -6.22
N ARG A 68 -1.47 6.03 -6.39
CA ARG A 68 -2.16 6.20 -7.67
C ARG A 68 -1.91 7.61 -8.19
N TYR A 69 -1.46 7.69 -9.45
CA TYR A 69 -1.22 8.96 -10.14
C TYR A 69 -2.48 9.82 -10.32
N GLU A 70 -3.64 9.27 -9.96
CA GLU A 70 -4.94 9.94 -9.87
C GLU A 70 -5.13 10.73 -8.57
N ASN A 71 -4.35 10.46 -7.51
CA ASN A 71 -4.45 11.19 -6.25
C ASN A 71 -3.68 12.51 -6.37
N PHE A 72 -4.40 13.55 -6.83
CA PHE A 72 -3.90 14.87 -7.23
C PHE A 72 -3.30 15.69 -6.08
N ASP A 73 -1.98 15.77 -6.01
CA ASP A 73 -1.25 16.90 -5.44
C ASP A 73 -0.68 17.75 -6.61
N GLY A 74 -0.46 19.06 -6.45
CA GLY A 74 0.07 19.94 -7.52
C GLY A 74 1.38 19.42 -8.13
N MET A 75 2.16 18.64 -7.38
CA MET A 75 3.38 17.96 -7.85
C MET A 75 3.13 16.74 -8.77
N SER A 76 1.93 16.18 -8.79
CA SER A 76 1.57 15.00 -9.60
C SER A 76 1.23 15.32 -11.05
N LEU A 77 0.96 16.59 -11.37
CA LEU A 77 0.71 17.05 -12.75
C LEU A 77 1.93 16.87 -13.66
N GLY A 78 3.13 17.15 -13.14
CA GLY A 78 4.39 16.92 -13.88
C GLY A 78 4.65 15.44 -14.16
N ILE A 79 4.30 14.56 -13.22
CA ILE A 79 4.46 13.11 -13.33
C ILE A 79 3.57 12.53 -14.44
N LYS A 80 2.35 13.04 -14.62
CA LYS A 80 1.46 12.61 -15.72
C LYS A 80 2.04 12.91 -17.10
N GLY A 81 2.69 14.05 -17.25
CA GLY A 81 3.39 14.41 -18.49
C GLY A 81 4.50 13.42 -18.82
N VAL A 82 5.33 13.12 -17.82
CA VAL A 82 6.43 12.15 -17.92
C VAL A 82 5.89 10.75 -18.23
N LEU A 83 4.86 10.29 -17.52
CA LEU A 83 4.23 8.99 -17.76
C LEU A 83 3.69 8.88 -19.19
N LYS A 84 3.00 9.92 -19.69
CA LYS A 84 2.49 9.94 -21.06
C LYS A 84 3.62 9.89 -22.08
N GLU A 85 4.67 10.67 -21.86
CA GLU A 85 5.83 10.68 -22.75
C GLU A 85 6.52 9.32 -22.81
N PHE A 86 6.67 8.65 -21.66
CA PHE A 86 7.27 7.33 -21.58
C PHE A 86 6.35 6.25 -22.17
N ASP A 87 5.03 6.35 -21.99
CA ASP A 87 4.05 5.48 -22.64
C ASP A 87 4.10 5.65 -24.17
N ASP A 88 4.17 6.89 -24.67
CA ASP A 88 4.31 7.18 -26.10
C ASP A 88 5.63 6.61 -26.65
N ARG A 89 6.73 6.68 -25.88
CA ARG A 89 8.02 6.06 -26.24
C ARG A 89 7.93 4.54 -26.25
N MET A 90 7.24 3.93 -25.30
CA MET A 90 7.02 2.47 -25.28
C MET A 90 6.28 1.98 -26.52
N VAL A 91 5.29 2.74 -27.00
CA VAL A 91 4.50 2.40 -28.20
C VAL A 91 5.31 2.59 -29.49
N LYS A 92 6.23 3.55 -29.51
CA LYS A 92 7.05 3.90 -30.69
C LYS A 92 8.42 3.21 -30.73
N ASP A 93 8.67 2.26 -29.82
CA ASP A 93 9.99 1.66 -29.59
C ASP A 93 11.12 2.69 -29.42
N GLY A 94 10.82 3.79 -28.73
CA GLY A 94 11.79 4.80 -28.36
C GLY A 94 12.80 4.28 -27.34
N GLU A 95 14.05 4.75 -27.45
CA GLU A 95 15.13 4.36 -26.54
C GLU A 95 15.02 5.09 -25.18
N PHE A 96 15.32 4.35 -24.11
CA PHE A 96 15.53 4.89 -22.79
C PHE A 96 17.02 5.16 -22.59
N GLY A 97 17.36 6.32 -22.00
CA GLY A 97 18.73 6.74 -21.80
C GLY A 97 19.01 7.17 -20.36
N ILE A 98 20.26 7.52 -20.08
CA ILE A 98 20.73 7.95 -18.75
C ILE A 98 19.92 9.15 -18.21
N ARG A 99 19.42 10.01 -19.10
CA ARG A 99 18.59 11.17 -18.72
C ARG A 99 17.24 10.77 -18.12
N ASP A 100 16.76 9.57 -18.43
CA ASP A 100 15.50 9.05 -17.89
C ASP A 100 15.64 8.51 -16.47
N ALA A 101 16.87 8.30 -15.98
CA ALA A 101 17.15 7.80 -14.64
C ALA A 101 16.45 8.64 -13.56
N LEU A 102 16.60 9.96 -13.64
CA LEU A 102 16.00 10.91 -12.70
C LEU A 102 14.48 10.76 -12.64
N TYR A 103 13.83 10.60 -13.78
CA TYR A 103 12.38 10.45 -13.86
C TYR A 103 11.91 9.10 -13.29
N LEU A 104 12.64 8.03 -13.59
CA LEU A 104 12.35 6.69 -13.06
C LEU A 104 12.58 6.61 -11.55
N GLU A 105 13.61 7.29 -11.03
CA GLU A 105 13.86 7.41 -9.59
C GLU A 105 12.73 8.16 -8.89
N ILE A 106 12.22 9.25 -9.47
CA ILE A 106 11.05 9.97 -8.92
C ILE A 106 9.82 9.05 -8.88
N LEU A 107 9.57 8.27 -9.94
CA LEU A 107 8.47 7.32 -9.96
C LEU A 107 8.63 6.22 -8.90
N LEU A 108 9.86 5.73 -8.71
CA LEU A 108 10.19 4.74 -7.69
C LEU A 108 9.95 5.31 -6.29
N GLU A 109 10.49 6.51 -5.99
CA GLU A 109 10.30 7.16 -4.70
C GLU A 109 8.81 7.34 -4.37
N ARG A 110 8.00 7.73 -5.37
CA ARG A 110 6.54 7.84 -5.21
C ARG A 110 5.90 6.49 -4.90
N ARG A 111 6.32 5.42 -5.58
CA ARG A 111 5.87 4.06 -5.27
C ARG A 111 6.22 3.67 -3.84
N GLU A 112 7.46 3.91 -3.40
CA GLU A 112 7.92 3.63 -2.04
C GLU A 112 7.12 4.40 -0.98
N LEU A 113 6.82 5.68 -1.23
CA LEU A 113 5.95 6.47 -0.35
C LEU A 113 4.56 5.83 -0.25
N GLY A 114 4.00 5.39 -1.38
CA GLY A 114 2.76 4.64 -1.43
C GLY A 114 2.79 3.33 -0.66
N SER A 115 3.86 2.55 -0.77
CA SER A 115 3.98 1.26 -0.09
C SER A 115 4.16 1.43 1.41
N ARG A 116 4.96 2.42 1.85
CA ARG A 116 5.10 2.82 3.26
C ARG A 116 3.76 3.29 3.84
N LEU A 117 3.01 4.10 3.11
CA LEU A 117 1.67 4.52 3.53
C LEU A 117 0.72 3.32 3.62
N THR A 118 0.74 2.41 2.64
CA THR A 118 -0.05 1.16 2.66
C THR A 118 0.27 0.34 3.91
N ARG A 119 1.56 0.15 4.21
CA ARG A 119 2.03 -0.57 5.40
C ARG A 119 1.56 0.08 6.69
N ASN A 120 1.71 1.40 6.80
CA ASN A 120 1.29 2.14 7.99
C ASN A 120 -0.23 2.04 8.20
N THR A 121 -1.01 2.13 7.14
CA THR A 121 -2.47 1.92 7.17
C THR A 121 -2.83 0.49 7.58
N ALA A 122 -2.11 -0.51 7.07
CA ALA A 122 -2.29 -1.91 7.49
C ALA A 122 -2.03 -2.09 9.00
N ILE A 123 -0.94 -1.51 9.51
CA ILE A 123 -0.60 -1.53 10.94
C ILE A 123 -1.69 -0.84 11.76
N PHE A 124 -2.17 0.33 11.32
CA PHE A 124 -3.24 1.06 11.97
C PHE A 124 -4.51 0.22 12.11
N PHE A 125 -4.99 -0.41 11.03
CA PHE A 125 -6.13 -1.31 11.08
C PHE A 125 -5.87 -2.56 11.92
N GLY A 126 -4.64 -3.07 11.94
CA GLY A 126 -4.23 -4.14 12.84
C GLY A 126 -4.37 -3.76 14.31
N LEU A 127 -3.90 -2.57 14.69
CA LEU A 127 -4.04 -2.04 16.05
C LEU A 127 -5.50 -1.80 16.42
N LEU A 128 -6.31 -1.25 15.51
CA LEU A 128 -7.75 -1.10 15.72
C LEU A 128 -8.45 -2.44 15.94
N SER A 129 -8.07 -3.47 15.17
CA SER A 129 -8.58 -4.82 15.36
C SER A 129 -8.23 -5.36 16.76
N LEU A 130 -6.98 -5.19 17.20
CA LEU A 130 -6.54 -5.62 18.54
C LEU A 130 -7.32 -4.88 19.65
N LEU A 131 -7.55 -3.58 19.50
CA LEU A 131 -8.38 -2.81 20.42
C LEU A 131 -9.83 -3.32 20.46
N GLY A 132 -10.42 -3.57 19.29
CA GLY A 132 -11.76 -4.13 19.17
C GLY A 132 -11.87 -5.51 19.85
N TRP A 133 -10.87 -6.38 19.68
CA TRP A 133 -10.80 -7.65 20.39
C TRP A 133 -10.67 -7.45 21.90
N GLY A 134 -9.88 -6.47 22.34
CA GLY A 134 -9.77 -6.10 23.75
C GLY A 134 -11.12 -5.74 24.37
N PHE A 135 -11.90 -4.88 23.71
CA PHE A 135 -13.25 -4.52 24.14
C PHE A 135 -14.22 -5.70 24.10
N PHE A 136 -14.17 -6.51 23.04
CA PHE A 136 -14.99 -7.72 22.91
C PHE A 136 -14.76 -8.68 24.08
N PHE A 137 -13.50 -8.98 24.43
CA PHE A 137 -13.18 -9.86 25.54
C PHE A 137 -13.53 -9.23 26.90
N TYR A 138 -13.33 -7.91 27.05
CA TYR A 138 -13.72 -7.20 28.27
C TYR A 138 -15.23 -7.25 28.50
N GLU A 139 -16.06 -6.98 27.49
CA GLU A 139 -17.51 -7.10 27.61
C GLU A 139 -17.95 -8.53 27.89
N ARG A 140 -17.39 -9.51 27.20
CA ARG A 140 -17.73 -10.92 27.38
C ARG A 140 -17.40 -11.41 28.80
N ARG A 141 -16.29 -10.93 29.39
CA ARG A 141 -15.94 -11.20 30.80
C ARG A 141 -16.85 -10.47 31.77
N LYS A 142 -17.28 -9.25 31.46
CA LYS A 142 -18.21 -8.48 32.31
C LYS A 142 -19.65 -8.99 32.23
N ALA A 143 -19.99 -9.71 31.16
CA ALA A 143 -21.30 -10.31 30.93
C ALA A 143 -21.44 -11.75 31.46
N GLY A 144 -20.41 -12.35 32.07
CA GLY A 144 -20.52 -13.67 32.70
C GLY A 144 -19.76 -13.80 34.04
N PRO A 145 -20.31 -14.44 35.09
CA PRO A 145 -21.66 -15.00 35.25
C PRO A 145 -22.56 -14.06 36.08
N ALA A 146 -23.67 -13.60 35.50
CA ALA A 146 -24.83 -13.28 36.32
C ALA A 146 -25.48 -14.61 36.72
N VAL A 147 -25.09 -15.11 37.89
CA VAL A 147 -25.94 -15.80 38.86
C VAL A 147 -26.77 -16.98 38.29
N ARG A 148 -26.20 -18.17 38.44
CA ARG A 148 -27.00 -19.36 38.76
C ARG A 148 -27.58 -19.16 40.18
N GLU A 149 -28.74 -18.55 40.28
CA GLU A 149 -29.69 -18.72 41.39
C GLU A 149 -30.92 -19.26 40.67
N GLY A 150 -31.50 -20.40 41.02
CA GLY A 150 -31.58 -21.10 42.29
C GLY A 150 -32.98 -21.68 42.29
#